data_AF-A0A438DW12-F1
#
_entry.id   AF-A0A438DW12-F1
#
_cell.length_a   1.000
_cell.length_b   1.000
_cell.length_c   1.000
_cell.angle_alpha   90.00
_cell.angle_beta   90.00
_cell.angle_gamma   90.00
#
_symmetry.space_group_name_H-M   'P 1'
#
loop_
_entity.id
_entity.type
_entity.pdbx_description
1 polymer ?
#
loop_
_entity_poly.entity_id
_entity_poly.type
_entity_poly.pdbx_seq_one_letter_code
_entity_poly.pdbx_strand_id
1 'polypeptide(L)'
;MGYYISQQLTDKSDVYSFGVILLELISGQEAISNESFGVNCRNIVQWAKLHIESGDIQGIIDPSLRDEYDIQSMWKIAEKALMCVQPHGSMRPPISEVIKEIQEAISIERGAEAAREGNSDASRNSIHSSINMGIDVGPTENYLSFDESIARPTPR
;
A
#
# COMPACT_ATOMS: atom_id res chain seq x y z
N MET A 1 -43.14 -3.90 -14.66
CA MET A 1 -42.39 -2.62 -14.51
C MET A 1 -42.07 -2.26 -13.06
N GLY A 2 -42.93 -2.51 -12.07
CA GLY A 2 -42.64 -2.16 -10.66
C GLY A 2 -41.39 -2.83 -10.07
N TYR A 3 -41.24 -4.16 -10.22
CA TYR A 3 -40.11 -4.91 -9.63
C TYR A 3 -38.73 -4.49 -10.14
N TYR A 4 -38.62 -4.07 -11.41
CA TYR A 4 -37.33 -3.66 -11.99
C TYR A 4 -36.91 -2.28 -11.46
N ILE A 5 -37.85 -1.35 -11.32
CA ILE A 5 -37.58 -0.03 -10.72
C ILE A 5 -37.21 -0.21 -9.24
N SER A 6 -37.94 -1.04 -8.49
CA SER A 6 -37.63 -1.33 -7.09
C SER A 6 -36.24 -1.96 -6.92
N GLN A 7 -35.87 -2.94 -7.76
CA GLN A 7 -34.53 -3.54 -7.74
C GLN A 7 -33.44 -2.52 -8.06
N GLN A 8 -33.62 -1.67 -9.07
CA GLN A 8 -32.64 -0.62 -9.34
C GLN A 8 -32.50 0.37 -8.17
N LEU A 9 -33.59 0.71 -7.48
CA LEU A 9 -33.52 1.56 -6.29
C LEU A 9 -32.77 0.89 -5.14
N THR A 10 -32.96 -0.41 -4.91
CA THR A 10 -32.19 -1.17 -3.91
C THR A 10 -30.72 -1.24 -4.30
N ASP A 11 -30.40 -1.60 -5.55
CA ASP A 11 -29.02 -1.67 -6.03
C ASP A 11 -28.28 -0.35 -5.85
N LYS A 12 -28.94 0.78 -6.17
CA LYS A 12 -28.34 2.11 -5.98
C LYS A 12 -28.22 2.49 -4.51
N SER A 13 -29.12 2.03 -3.64
CA SER A 13 -29.06 2.27 -2.19
C SER A 13 -27.97 1.42 -1.52
N ASP A 14 -27.76 0.20 -2.01
CA ASP A 14 -26.70 -0.69 -1.58
C ASP A 14 -25.33 -0.11 -1.98
N VAL A 15 -25.20 0.40 -3.21
CA VAL A 15 -23.98 1.11 -3.65
C VAL A 15 -23.69 2.33 -2.77
N TYR A 16 -24.71 3.09 -2.39
CA TYR A 16 -24.53 4.23 -1.48
C TYR A 16 -24.00 3.78 -0.12
N SER A 17 -24.64 2.77 0.48
CA SER A 17 -24.24 2.23 1.78
C SER A 17 -22.82 1.66 1.72
N PHE A 18 -22.46 0.98 0.63
CA PHE A 18 -21.12 0.49 0.41
C PHE A 18 -20.09 1.63 0.31
N GLY A 19 -20.43 2.72 -0.38
CA GLY A 19 -19.59 3.92 -0.44
C GLY A 19 -19.34 4.54 0.94
N VAL A 20 -20.35 4.59 1.81
CA VAL A 20 -20.18 5.06 3.20
C VAL A 20 -19.22 4.13 3.95
N ILE A 21 -19.40 2.81 3.85
CA ILE A 21 -18.53 1.82 4.50
C ILE A 21 -17.08 1.97 4.03
N LEU A 22 -16.83 2.21 2.74
CA LEU A 22 -15.47 2.46 2.26
C LEU A 22 -14.83 3.69 2.92
N LEU A 23 -15.60 4.77 3.11
CA LEU A 23 -15.11 5.97 3.80
C LEU A 23 -14.84 5.69 5.30
N GLU A 24 -15.71 4.93 5.97
CA GLU A 24 -15.50 4.50 7.36
C GLU A 24 -14.22 3.67 7.49
N LEU A 25 -13.98 2.74 6.55
CA LEU A 25 -12.78 1.91 6.53
C LEU A 25 -11.50 2.70 6.28
N ILE A 26 -11.52 3.68 5.35
CA ILE A 26 -10.35 4.54 5.09
C ILE A 26 -10.01 5.38 6.31
N SER A 27 -11.02 5.91 6.99
CA SER A 27 -10.83 6.91 8.05
C SER A 27 -10.75 6.35 9.47
N GLY A 28 -11.21 5.11 9.67
CA GLY A 28 -11.38 4.53 11.00
C GLY A 28 -12.45 5.25 11.83
N GLN A 29 -13.31 6.06 11.20
CA GLN A 29 -14.36 6.85 11.87
C GLN A 29 -15.75 6.28 11.58
N GLU A 30 -16.68 6.46 12.53
CA GLU A 30 -18.09 6.16 12.31
C GLU A 30 -18.73 7.14 11.32
N ALA A 31 -19.70 6.68 10.52
CA ALA A 31 -20.36 7.49 9.50
C ALA A 31 -21.01 8.79 10.03
N ILE A 32 -21.40 8.80 11.31
CA ILE A 32 -21.97 9.96 12.01
C ILE A 32 -21.19 10.18 13.28
N SER A 33 -20.43 11.27 13.35
CA SER A 33 -19.71 11.68 14.55
C SER A 33 -19.68 13.20 14.64
N ASN A 34 -19.97 13.74 15.83
CA ASN A 34 -19.81 15.16 16.11
C ASN A 34 -18.37 15.50 16.53
N GLU A 35 -17.62 14.51 17.02
CA GLU A 35 -16.25 14.70 17.52
C GLU A 35 -15.23 14.64 16.38
N SER A 36 -15.46 13.76 15.41
CA SER A 36 -14.49 13.43 14.35
C SER A 36 -14.46 14.42 13.20
N PHE A 37 -15.58 15.08 12.89
CA PHE A 37 -15.75 15.84 11.66
C PHE A 37 -15.89 17.37 11.88
N GLY A 38 -15.89 17.81 13.14
CA GLY A 38 -16.04 19.21 13.53
C GLY A 38 -17.50 19.69 13.55
N VAL A 39 -17.73 20.86 14.15
CA VAL A 39 -19.09 21.37 14.49
C VAL A 39 -20.03 21.52 13.29
N ASN A 40 -19.48 21.66 12.08
CA ASN A 40 -20.22 21.91 10.85
C ASN A 40 -20.41 20.68 9.95
N CYS A 41 -19.75 19.56 10.24
CA CYS A 41 -19.90 18.31 9.48
C CYS A 41 -20.36 17.23 10.45
N ARG A 42 -21.58 16.71 10.27
CA ARG A 42 -22.09 15.58 11.08
C ARG A 42 -22.00 14.23 10.37
N ASN A 43 -21.51 14.24 9.14
CA ASN A 43 -21.58 13.11 8.24
C ASN A 43 -20.26 12.96 7.51
N ILE A 44 -19.73 11.74 7.53
CA ILE A 44 -18.46 11.36 6.93
C ILE A 44 -18.37 11.72 5.44
N VAL A 45 -19.48 11.66 4.69
CA VAL A 45 -19.51 11.97 3.25
C VAL A 45 -19.17 13.43 3.02
N GLN A 46 -19.78 14.35 3.78
CA GLN A 46 -19.53 15.78 3.61
C GLN A 46 -18.11 16.15 4.02
N TRP A 47 -17.62 15.56 5.11
CA TRP A 47 -16.26 15.77 5.59
C TRP A 47 -15.22 15.22 4.59
N ALA A 48 -15.34 13.97 4.18
CA ALA A 48 -14.42 13.35 3.23
C ALA A 48 -14.41 14.09 1.88
N LYS A 49 -15.58 14.51 1.41
CA LYS A 49 -15.70 15.31 0.17
C LYS A 49 -14.86 16.58 0.21
N LEU A 50 -14.92 17.34 1.32
CA LEU A 50 -14.14 18.58 1.47
C LEU A 50 -12.63 18.31 1.40
N HIS A 51 -12.16 17.27 2.08
CA HIS A 51 -10.75 16.88 2.06
C HIS A 51 -10.29 16.46 0.66
N ILE A 52 -11.02 15.56 0.00
CA ILE A 52 -10.67 15.08 -1.35
C ILE A 52 -10.70 16.20 -2.39
N GLU A 53 -11.74 17.06 -2.38
CA GLU A 53 -11.81 18.21 -3.30
C GLU A 53 -10.70 19.23 -3.06
N SER A 54 -10.16 19.31 -1.84
CA SER A 54 -9.04 20.18 -1.50
C SER A 54 -7.66 19.60 -1.80
N GLY A 55 -7.57 18.34 -2.22
CA GLY A 55 -6.28 17.66 -2.45
C GLY A 55 -5.71 16.94 -1.22
N ASP A 56 -6.42 16.94 -0.08
CA ASP A 56 -5.93 16.47 1.20
C ASP A 56 -6.46 15.07 1.54
N ILE A 57 -5.95 14.05 0.85
CA ILE A 57 -6.28 12.65 1.17
C ILE A 57 -5.73 12.22 2.54
N GLN A 58 -4.56 12.72 2.95
CA GLN A 58 -3.93 12.28 4.19
C GLN A 58 -4.77 12.69 5.39
N GLY A 59 -5.45 13.84 5.31
CA GLY A 59 -6.40 14.28 6.34
C GLY A 59 -7.59 13.35 6.56
N ILE A 60 -7.87 12.40 5.64
CA ILE A 60 -8.95 11.42 5.82
C ILE A 60 -8.50 10.02 6.20
N ILE A 61 -7.21 9.69 6.07
CA ILE A 61 -6.72 8.33 6.29
C ILE A 61 -6.57 8.08 7.80
N ASP A 62 -6.99 6.90 8.25
CA ASP A 62 -6.86 6.47 9.64
C ASP A 62 -5.37 6.51 10.09
N PRO A 63 -5.01 7.34 11.08
CA PRO A 63 -3.66 7.39 11.62
C PRO A 63 -3.17 6.04 12.18
N SER A 64 -4.09 5.12 12.52
CA SER A 64 -3.77 3.79 13.02
C SER A 64 -3.06 2.91 11.97
N LEU A 65 -3.15 3.27 10.68
CA LEU A 65 -2.49 2.59 9.57
C LEU A 65 -0.98 2.88 9.46
N ARG A 66 -0.43 3.82 10.24
CA ARG A 66 1.03 4.06 10.40
C ARG A 66 1.83 4.19 9.10
N ASP A 67 1.24 4.79 8.08
CA ASP A 67 1.85 4.94 6.74
C ASP A 67 2.17 3.61 6.02
N GLU A 68 1.58 2.50 6.49
CA GLU A 68 1.65 1.17 5.87
C GLU A 68 0.61 1.04 4.75
N TYR A 69 0.59 2.02 3.84
CA TYR A 69 -0.28 2.05 2.67
C TYR A 69 0.41 2.78 1.50
N ASP A 70 -0.11 2.58 0.29
CA ASP A 70 0.20 3.36 -0.88
C ASP A 70 -0.81 4.52 -1.04
N ILE A 71 -0.32 5.72 -1.28
CA ILE A 71 -1.18 6.90 -1.35
C ILE A 71 -2.07 6.90 -2.59
N GLN A 72 -1.62 6.30 -3.70
CA GLN A 72 -2.40 6.20 -4.93
C GLN A 72 -3.50 5.16 -4.79
N SER A 73 -3.23 4.04 -4.10
CA SER A 73 -4.26 3.05 -3.77
C SER A 73 -5.39 3.69 -2.94
N MET A 74 -5.03 4.44 -1.89
CA MET A 74 -5.99 5.15 -1.03
C MET A 74 -6.80 6.20 -1.78
N TRP A 75 -6.14 7.04 -2.59
CA TRP A 75 -6.81 8.06 -3.40
C TRP A 75 -7.88 7.44 -4.31
N LYS A 76 -7.52 6.34 -4.96
CA LYS A 76 -8.37 5.63 -5.92
C LYS A 76 -9.63 5.05 -5.26
N ILE A 77 -9.50 4.47 -4.06
CA ILE A 77 -10.66 3.99 -3.29
C ILE A 77 -11.51 5.18 -2.83
N ALA A 78 -10.90 6.24 -2.31
CA ALA A 78 -11.63 7.41 -1.80
C ALA A 78 -12.46 8.12 -2.89
N GLU A 79 -11.89 8.34 -4.07
CA GLU A 79 -12.62 8.92 -5.20
C GLU A 79 -13.83 8.05 -5.60
N LYS A 80 -13.64 6.72 -5.67
CA LYS A 80 -14.74 5.82 -6.03
C LYS A 80 -15.81 5.80 -4.94
N ALA A 81 -15.43 5.83 -3.68
CA ALA A 81 -16.35 5.95 -2.56
C ALA A 81 -17.21 7.23 -2.67
N LEU A 82 -16.60 8.38 -3.03
CA LEU A 82 -17.33 9.64 -3.28
C LEU A 82 -18.31 9.55 -4.46
N MET A 83 -18.00 8.77 -5.50
CA MET A 83 -18.95 8.49 -6.59
C MET A 83 -20.12 7.61 -6.13
N CYS A 84 -19.86 6.64 -5.25
CA CYS A 84 -20.90 5.76 -4.68
C CYS A 84 -21.92 6.52 -3.83
N VAL A 85 -21.49 7.55 -3.10
CA VAL A 85 -22.34 8.33 -2.18
C VAL A 85 -23.00 9.56 -2.83
N GLN A 86 -23.07 9.60 -4.17
CA GLN A 86 -23.75 10.69 -4.86
C GLN A 86 -25.24 10.80 -4.44
N PRO A 87 -25.78 12.02 -4.26
CA PRO A 87 -27.17 12.20 -3.85
C PRO A 87 -28.17 11.55 -4.81
N HIS A 88 -27.90 11.64 -6.12
CA HIS A 88 -28.73 11.07 -7.16
C HIS A 88 -28.28 9.66 -7.50
N GLY A 89 -29.15 8.66 -7.32
CA GLY A 89 -28.83 7.24 -7.59
C GLY A 89 -28.37 6.95 -9.02
N SER A 90 -28.82 7.72 -10.01
CA SER A 90 -28.38 7.60 -11.40
C SER A 90 -26.92 7.98 -11.63
N MET A 91 -26.35 8.81 -10.75
CA MET A 91 -24.94 9.23 -10.81
C MET A 91 -24.00 8.24 -10.12
N ARG A 92 -24.55 7.30 -9.33
CA ARG A 92 -23.76 6.28 -8.65
C ARG A 92 -23.31 5.22 -9.66
N PRO A 93 -22.06 4.75 -9.62
CA PRO A 93 -21.57 3.71 -10.53
C PRO A 93 -22.30 2.38 -10.31
N PRO A 94 -22.25 1.45 -11.28
CA PRO A 94 -22.62 0.06 -11.03
C PRO A 94 -21.60 -0.61 -10.10
N ILE A 95 -22.03 -1.56 -9.28
CA ILE A 95 -21.16 -2.23 -8.30
C ILE A 95 -19.95 -2.92 -8.96
N SER A 96 -20.09 -3.40 -10.20
CA SER A 96 -19.01 -4.00 -10.98
C SER A 96 -17.85 -3.02 -11.24
N GLU A 97 -18.15 -1.74 -11.47
CA GLU A 97 -17.13 -0.70 -11.64
C GLU A 97 -16.43 -0.39 -10.32
N VAL A 98 -17.18 -0.38 -9.22
CA VAL A 98 -16.61 -0.20 -7.87
C VAL A 98 -15.64 -1.33 -7.53
N ILE A 99 -16.01 -2.58 -7.81
CA ILE A 99 -15.16 -3.76 -7.61
C ILE A 99 -13.89 -3.67 -8.46
N LYS A 100 -14.01 -3.26 -9.73
CA LYS A 100 -12.85 -3.08 -10.61
C LYS A 100 -11.85 -2.08 -10.02
N GLU A 101 -12.35 -0.95 -9.52
CA GLU A 101 -11.51 0.09 -8.92
C GLU A 101 -10.77 -0.41 -7.67
N ILE A 102 -11.47 -1.16 -6.81
CA ILE A 102 -10.88 -1.78 -5.61
C ILE A 102 -9.77 -2.77 -6.01
N GLN A 103 -10.00 -3.60 -7.04
CA GLN A 103 -9.00 -4.55 -7.53
C GLN A 103 -7.76 -3.84 -8.09
N GLU A 104 -7.93 -2.73 -8.78
CA GLU A 104 -6.82 -1.89 -9.24
C GLU A 104 -6.05 -1.29 -8.05
N ALA A 105 -6.76 -0.74 -7.04
CA ALA A 105 -6.12 -0.21 -5.83
C ALA A 105 -5.31 -1.26 -5.07
N ILE A 106 -5.84 -2.49 -4.92
CA ILE A 106 -5.10 -3.62 -4.32
C ILE A 106 -3.86 -3.97 -5.14
N SER A 107 -3.94 -3.89 -6.47
CA SER A 107 -2.79 -4.19 -7.34
C SER A 107 -1.69 -3.15 -7.19
N ILE A 108 -2.05 -1.88 -6.99
CA ILE A 108 -1.10 -0.79 -6.68
C ILE A 108 -0.42 -1.04 -5.33
N GLU A 109 -1.21 -1.35 -4.29
CA GLU A 109 -0.70 -1.59 -2.93
C GLU A 109 0.34 -2.73 -2.91
N ARG A 110 0.01 -3.88 -3.51
CA ARG A 110 0.93 -5.02 -3.60
C ARG A 110 2.20 -4.72 -4.39
N GLY A 111 2.08 -3.90 -5.43
CA GLY A 111 3.23 -3.42 -6.20
C GLY A 111 4.17 -2.56 -5.35
N ALA A 112 3.61 -1.71 -4.49
CA ALA A 112 4.37 -0.89 -3.56
C ALA A 112 5.05 -1.72 -2.46
N GLU A 113 4.37 -2.72 -1.90
CA GLU A 113 4.95 -3.65 -0.91
C GLU A 113 6.18 -4.39 -1.46
N ALA A 114 6.06 -4.98 -2.65
CA ALA A 114 7.16 -5.70 -3.30
C ALA A 114 8.39 -4.79 -3.56
N ALA A 115 8.17 -3.51 -3.85
CA ALA A 115 9.25 -2.54 -4.03
C ALA A 115 9.94 -2.16 -2.72
N ARG A 116 9.20 -2.13 -1.59
CA ARG A 116 9.76 -1.87 -0.24
C ARG A 116 10.63 -3.03 0.23
N GLU A 117 10.23 -4.28 -0.03
CA GLU A 117 10.99 -5.48 0.35
C GLU A 117 12.26 -5.69 -0.50
N GLY A 118 12.24 -5.32 -1.79
CA GLY A 118 13.39 -5.51 -2.69
C GLY A 118 14.60 -4.60 -2.44
N ASN A 119 14.48 -3.60 -1.56
CA ASN A 119 15.54 -2.59 -1.34
C ASN A 119 16.46 -2.87 -0.14
N SER A 120 16.25 -3.97 0.60
CA SER A 120 17.05 -4.28 1.81
C SER A 120 18.39 -4.99 1.56
N ASP A 121 18.63 -5.55 0.36
CA ASP A 121 19.82 -6.40 0.09
C ASP A 121 20.96 -5.72 -0.71
N ALA A 122 20.82 -4.47 -1.12
CA ALA A 122 21.80 -3.81 -2.02
C ALA A 122 22.99 -3.12 -1.32
N SER A 123 23.16 -3.26 0.00
CA SER A 123 24.24 -2.57 0.73
C SER A 123 25.01 -3.51 1.65
N ARG A 124 25.94 -4.28 1.08
CA ARG A 124 27.25 -4.66 1.66
C ARG A 124 27.93 -5.68 0.75
N ASN A 125 28.60 -5.23 -0.30
CA ASN A 125 29.81 -5.85 -0.85
C ASN A 125 30.43 -4.94 -1.90
N SER A 126 31.24 -3.99 -1.44
CA SER A 126 32.32 -3.43 -2.25
C SER A 126 33.50 -3.14 -1.33
N ILE A 127 34.17 -4.22 -0.91
CA ILE A 127 35.57 -4.16 -0.49
C ILE A 127 36.34 -4.70 -1.69
N HIS A 128 36.88 -3.79 -2.51
CA HIS A 128 38.07 -4.11 -3.28
C HIS A 128 38.98 -2.88 -3.28
N SER A 129 39.79 -2.82 -2.23
CA SER A 129 40.94 -1.95 -2.07
C SER A 129 41.83 -2.04 -3.31
N SER A 130 42.10 -0.91 -3.96
CA SER A 130 43.09 -0.81 -5.03
C SER A 130 44.18 0.16 -4.58
N ILE A 131 45.29 -0.39 -4.05
CA ILE A 131 46.53 0.34 -3.84
C ILE A 131 47.63 -0.39 -4.62
N ASN A 132 48.11 0.23 -5.68
CA ASN A 132 49.25 -0.25 -6.45
C ASN A 132 50.14 0.95 -6.81
N MET A 133 51.22 1.15 -6.06
CA MET A 133 52.44 1.81 -6.53
C MET A 133 53.62 1.12 -5.86
N GLY A 134 54.43 0.44 -6.68
CA GLY A 134 55.59 -0.32 -6.26
C GLY A 134 56.82 0.54 -5.99
N ILE A 135 57.76 -0.02 -5.23
CA ILE A 135 59.21 0.25 -5.18
C ILE A 135 59.90 -1.02 -4.63
N ASP A 136 61.14 -1.21 -5.10
CA ASP A 136 62.03 -2.37 -5.16
C ASP A 136 62.78 -2.77 -3.85
N VAL A 137 63.44 -3.94 -3.92
CA VAL A 137 64.66 -4.42 -3.20
C VAL A 137 64.53 -5.42 -2.02
N GLY A 138 65.06 -6.64 -2.23
CA GLY A 138 65.85 -7.41 -1.24
C GLY A 138 65.43 -8.86 -0.94
N PRO A 139 66.33 -9.87 -0.97
CA PRO A 139 66.00 -11.29 -0.77
C PRO A 139 66.31 -11.80 0.65
N THR A 140 65.45 -12.65 1.21
CA THR A 140 65.81 -13.55 2.32
C THR A 140 65.00 -14.84 2.26
N GLU A 141 65.72 -15.94 2.45
CA GLU A 141 65.31 -17.34 2.40
C GLU A 141 64.47 -17.81 3.62
N ASN A 142 63.85 -18.99 3.42
CA ASN A 142 63.43 -20.00 4.40
C ASN A 142 62.22 -19.62 5.30
N TYR A 143 61.21 -20.47 5.51
CA TYR A 143 61.28 -21.84 6.03
C TYR A 143 60.23 -22.79 5.43
N LEU A 144 60.68 -24.02 5.13
CA LEU A 144 59.89 -25.22 4.86
C LEU A 144 59.28 -25.80 6.14
N SER A 145 58.08 -26.39 6.06
CA SER A 145 57.73 -27.79 6.41
C SER A 145 56.21 -27.94 6.57
N PHE A 146 55.51 -28.71 5.71
CA PHE A 146 55.09 -30.13 5.91
C PHE A 146 54.38 -30.35 7.27
N ASP A 147 53.17 -30.91 7.33
CA ASP A 147 52.94 -32.30 6.92
C ASP A 147 51.49 -32.60 6.53
N GLU A 148 51.42 -33.55 5.61
CA GLU A 148 50.31 -34.30 5.09
C GLU A 148 49.98 -35.45 6.05
N SER A 149 48.72 -35.68 6.36
CA SER A 149 48.33 -36.89 7.09
C SER A 149 47.11 -37.52 6.44
N ILE A 150 47.44 -38.45 5.56
CA ILE A 150 46.57 -39.41 4.89
C ILE A 150 45.88 -40.30 5.93
N ALA A 151 44.55 -40.39 5.84
CA ALA A 151 43.83 -41.61 6.17
C ALA A 151 42.51 -41.69 5.37
N ARG A 152 42.54 -42.41 4.25
CA ARG A 152 41.43 -43.23 3.74
C ARG A 152 41.93 -44.69 3.78
N PRO A 153 41.11 -45.72 4.07
CA PRO A 153 39.89 -46.02 3.30
C PRO A 153 38.66 -46.55 4.07
N THR A 154 37.54 -46.57 3.33
CA THR A 154 36.21 -47.23 3.46
C THR A 154 36.25 -48.75 3.76
N PRO A 155 35.13 -49.51 3.77
CA PRO A 155 33.76 -49.35 4.31
C PRO A 155 33.35 -50.55 5.21
N ARG A 156 32.18 -50.51 5.84
CA ARG A 156 31.40 -51.72 6.16
C ARG A 156 29.91 -51.41 6.11
#